data_AF-A0A966ILS1-F1
#
_entry.id   AF-A0A966ILS1-F1
#
_cell.length_a   1.000
_cell.length_b   1.000
_cell.length_c   1.000
_cell.angle_alpha   90.00
_cell.angle_beta   90.00
_cell.angle_gamma   90.00
#
_symmetry.space_group_name_H-M   'P 1'
#
loop_
_entity.id
_entity.type
_entity.pdbx_description
1 polymer ?
#
loop_
_entity_poly.entity_id
_entity_poly.type
_entity_poly.pdbx_seq_one_letter_code
_entity_poly.pdbx_strand_id
1 'polypeptide(L)'
;MTMQKPIVKSKDVPDLGVFSWSDPFYLEQQLSEEERMLKDASQTFAQEKLQPRVMKAFQNESIEPGLFKELGEMGLLGTTIPEEYGGLGAGYVSYGLVAREIERVDSGYRSMMSVQSSLVMYPIYAYGTEEQRKKYLP
;
A
#
# COMPACT_ATOMS: atom_id res chain seq x y z
N MET A 1 38.61 -44.41 13.78
CA MET A 1 38.76 -43.99 12.37
C MET A 1 37.89 -42.77 12.14
N THR A 2 38.49 -41.59 12.11
CA THR A 2 37.79 -40.33 11.86
C THR A 2 37.63 -40.19 10.34
N MET A 3 36.41 -40.33 9.83
CA MET A 3 36.15 -40.08 8.41
C MET A 3 36.31 -38.59 8.13
N GLN A 4 37.26 -38.24 7.26
CA GLN A 4 37.41 -36.89 6.75
C GLN A 4 36.20 -36.57 5.86
N LYS A 5 35.51 -35.46 6.18
CA LYS A 5 34.33 -35.01 5.42
C LYS A 5 34.79 -34.66 3.98
N PRO A 6 34.08 -35.10 2.93
CA PRO A 6 34.47 -34.78 1.56
C PRO A 6 34.50 -33.27 1.33
N ILE A 7 35.61 -32.75 0.79
CA ILE A 7 35.74 -31.34 0.42
C ILE A 7 35.03 -31.13 -0.92
N VAL A 8 33.87 -30.48 -0.89
CA VAL A 8 33.11 -30.10 -2.09
C VAL A 8 33.76 -28.85 -2.70
N LYS A 9 34.04 -28.86 -4.01
CA LYS A 9 34.59 -27.68 -4.71
C LYS A 9 33.51 -26.61 -4.80
N SER A 10 33.88 -25.32 -4.78
CA SER A 10 32.90 -24.21 -4.77
C SER A 10 31.87 -24.28 -5.90
N LYS A 11 32.29 -24.71 -7.09
CA LYS A 11 31.42 -24.91 -8.26
C LYS A 11 30.40 -26.06 -8.14
N ASP A 12 30.65 -26.98 -7.20
CA ASP A 12 29.84 -28.17 -6.96
C ASP A 12 28.95 -27.98 -5.70
N VAL A 13 29.01 -26.80 -5.06
CA VAL A 13 28.09 -26.42 -3.99
C VAL A 13 26.74 -26.08 -4.62
N PRO A 14 25.64 -26.74 -4.21
CA PRO A 14 24.31 -26.40 -4.73
C PRO A 14 23.95 -24.96 -4.35
N ASP A 15 23.36 -24.23 -5.29
CA ASP A 15 22.76 -22.93 -5.02
C ASP A 15 21.49 -23.13 -4.18
N LEU A 16 21.68 -23.12 -2.86
CA LEU A 16 20.60 -23.11 -1.90
C LEU A 16 20.06 -21.68 -1.88
N GLY A 17 19.06 -21.41 -2.72
CA GLY A 17 18.44 -20.10 -2.83
C GLY A 17 18.20 -19.45 -1.46
N VAL A 18 18.39 -18.13 -1.39
CA VAL A 18 18.30 -17.39 -0.13
C VAL A 18 16.84 -17.32 0.34
N PHE A 19 16.54 -17.99 1.46
CA PHE A 19 15.21 -17.93 2.07
C PHE A 19 15.00 -16.59 2.80
N SER A 20 13.95 -15.86 2.40
CA SER A 20 13.52 -14.63 3.06
C SER A 20 12.39 -14.94 4.03
N TRP A 21 12.63 -14.83 5.35
CA TRP A 21 11.60 -15.15 6.35
C TRP A 21 10.42 -14.16 6.32
N SER A 22 10.67 -12.90 5.93
CA SER A 22 9.66 -11.84 5.86
C SER A 22 8.86 -11.87 4.57
N ASP A 23 9.35 -12.60 3.56
CA ASP A 23 8.66 -12.80 2.29
C ASP A 23 8.94 -14.22 1.73
N PRO A 24 8.41 -15.29 2.36
CA PRO A 24 8.76 -16.68 2.04
C PRO A 24 8.42 -17.12 0.61
N PHE A 25 7.45 -16.44 -0.01
CA PHE A 25 6.96 -16.73 -1.36
C PHE A 25 7.31 -15.62 -2.36
N TYR A 26 8.20 -14.70 -1.98
CA TYR A 26 8.71 -13.64 -2.84
C TYR A 26 7.62 -12.79 -3.49
N LEU A 27 6.61 -12.36 -2.72
CA LEU A 27 5.57 -11.43 -3.16
C LEU A 27 6.19 -10.24 -3.90
N GLU A 28 7.31 -9.70 -3.42
CA GLU A 28 7.99 -8.56 -4.04
C GLU A 28 8.38 -8.82 -5.51
N GLN A 29 8.72 -10.07 -5.86
CA GLN A 29 9.07 -10.49 -7.23
C GLN A 29 7.84 -10.72 -8.12
N GLN A 30 6.65 -10.87 -7.51
CA GLN A 30 5.39 -11.05 -8.22
C GLN A 30 4.72 -9.72 -8.59
N LEU A 31 5.16 -8.61 -7.97
CA LEU A 31 4.61 -7.28 -8.23
C LEU A 31 5.20 -6.65 -9.50
N SER A 32 4.43 -5.78 -10.14
CA SER A 32 4.95 -4.87 -11.15
C SER A 32 5.86 -3.80 -10.52
N GLU A 33 6.60 -3.07 -11.35
CA GLU A 33 7.41 -1.93 -10.86
C GLU A 33 6.52 -0.83 -10.27
N GLU A 34 5.41 -0.50 -10.93
CA GLU A 34 4.44 0.49 -10.46
C GLU A 34 3.80 0.08 -9.12
N GLU A 35 3.46 -1.20 -8.96
CA GLU A 35 2.93 -1.74 -7.71
C GLU A 35 3.93 -1.63 -6.55
N ARG A 36 5.21 -1.93 -6.80
CA ARG A 36 6.29 -1.76 -5.82
C ARG A 36 6.49 -0.28 -5.46
N MET A 37 6.52 0.60 -6.46
CA MET A 37 6.67 2.03 -6.23
C MET A 37 5.54 2.58 -5.36
N LEU A 38 4.29 2.22 -5.64
CA LEU A 38 3.14 2.69 -4.85
C LEU A 38 3.14 2.09 -3.43
N LYS A 39 3.51 0.81 -3.28
CA LYS A 39 3.72 0.19 -1.96
C LYS A 39 4.76 0.96 -1.16
N ASP A 40 5.93 1.23 -1.74
CA ASP A 40 7.05 1.86 -1.02
C ASP A 40 6.73 3.33 -0.67
N ALA A 41 6.06 4.06 -1.57
CA ALA A 41 5.55 5.40 -1.30
C ALA A 41 4.53 5.40 -0.15
N SER A 42 3.59 4.44 -0.15
CA SER A 42 2.59 4.27 0.91
C SER A 42 3.22 3.90 2.24
N GLN A 43 4.23 3.02 2.23
CA GLN A 43 5.01 2.67 3.42
C GLN A 43 5.71 3.88 3.99
N THR A 44 6.36 4.69 3.14
CA THR A 44 7.08 5.89 3.57
C THR A 44 6.12 6.89 4.20
N PHE A 45 4.98 7.17 3.54
CA PHE A 45 3.94 8.03 4.10
C PHE A 45 3.42 7.51 5.45
N ALA A 46 3.14 6.20 5.54
CA ALA A 46 2.65 5.59 6.76
C ALA A 46 3.65 5.75 7.92
N GLN A 47 4.93 5.47 7.69
CA GLN A 47 5.96 5.55 8.73
C GLN A 47 6.32 7.00 9.10
N GLU A 48 6.38 7.92 8.14
CA GLU A 48 6.79 9.31 8.42
C GLU A 48 5.64 10.20 8.89
N LYS A 49 4.41 9.97 8.41
CA LYS A 49 3.26 10.83 8.70
C LYS A 49 2.30 10.21 9.70
N LEU A 50 1.96 8.94 9.57
CA LEU A 50 0.92 8.31 10.41
C LEU A 50 1.48 7.77 11.73
N GLN A 51 2.61 7.05 11.67
CA GLN A 51 3.21 6.39 12.83
C GLN A 51 3.49 7.33 14.02
N PRO A 52 3.96 8.58 13.82
CA PRO A 52 4.19 9.50 14.94
C PRO A 52 2.89 10.00 15.59
N ARG A 53 1.75 9.93 14.89
CA ARG A 53 0.46 10.50 15.32
C ARG A 53 -0.42 9.48 16.04
N VAL A 54 -0.29 8.20 15.70
CA VAL A 54 -1.25 7.13 16.05
C VAL A 54 -1.52 7.01 17.55
N MET A 55 -0.48 7.03 18.40
CA MET A 55 -0.65 6.83 19.85
C MET A 55 -1.51 7.93 20.48
N LYS A 56 -1.23 9.19 20.12
CA LYS A 56 -1.99 10.34 20.63
C LYS A 56 -3.39 10.38 20.04
N ALA A 57 -3.52 10.08 18.74
CA ALA A 57 -4.80 10.04 18.05
C ALA A 57 -5.74 8.99 18.67
N PHE A 58 -5.24 7.77 18.86
CA PHE A 58 -5.97 6.66 19.47
C PHE A 58 -6.38 6.97 20.93
N GLN A 59 -5.44 7.44 21.75
CA GLN A 59 -5.72 7.74 23.17
C GLN A 59 -6.78 8.84 23.36
N ASN A 60 -6.82 9.83 22.46
CA ASN A 60 -7.73 10.97 22.56
C ASN A 60 -8.96 10.82 21.65
N GLU A 61 -9.16 9.66 21.02
CA GLU A 61 -10.27 9.40 20.09
C GLU A 61 -10.42 10.49 19.01
N SER A 62 -9.28 10.92 18.46
CA SER A 62 -9.20 12.10 17.61
C SER A 62 -8.51 11.83 16.27
N ILE A 63 -8.83 12.64 15.28
CA ILE A 63 -8.17 12.65 13.97
C ILE A 63 -7.55 14.03 13.76
N GLU A 64 -6.34 14.08 13.20
CA GLU A 64 -5.74 15.36 12.87
C GLU A 64 -6.47 16.03 11.71
N PRO A 65 -6.88 17.31 11.84
CA PRO A 65 -7.42 18.07 10.74
C PRO A 65 -6.42 18.12 9.58
N GLY A 66 -6.89 17.81 8.37
CA GLY A 66 -6.06 17.85 7.16
C GLY A 66 -5.48 16.51 6.72
N LEU A 67 -5.60 15.43 7.51
CA LEU A 67 -5.05 14.12 7.11
C LEU A 67 -5.62 13.60 5.78
N PHE A 68 -6.92 13.80 5.53
CA PHE A 68 -7.52 13.45 4.23
C PHE A 68 -6.89 14.23 3.07
N LYS A 69 -6.53 15.49 3.29
CA LYS A 69 -5.86 16.30 2.28
C LYS A 69 -4.46 15.76 2.00
N GLU A 70 -3.69 15.43 3.03
CA GLU A 70 -2.37 14.80 2.88
C GLU A 70 -2.45 13.48 2.11
N LEU A 71 -3.45 12.62 2.42
CA LEU A 71 -3.68 11.38 1.70
C LEU A 71 -4.01 11.62 0.21
N GLY A 72 -4.83 12.63 -0.08
CA GLY A 72 -5.18 13.01 -1.45
C GLY A 72 -4.00 13.58 -2.23
N GLU A 73 -3.19 14.45 -1.63
CA GLU A 73 -1.98 15.03 -2.22
C GLU A 73 -0.94 13.96 -2.58
N MET A 74 -0.92 12.84 -1.84
CA MET A 74 -0.06 11.68 -2.11
C MET A 74 -0.68 10.68 -3.10
N GLY A 75 -1.90 10.93 -3.59
CA GLY A 75 -2.60 10.02 -4.52
C GLY A 75 -3.11 8.73 -3.87
N LEU A 76 -3.22 8.67 -2.53
CA LEU A 76 -3.62 7.46 -1.81
C LEU A 76 -5.15 7.30 -1.66
N LEU A 77 -5.92 8.24 -2.21
CA LEU A 77 -7.38 8.20 -2.25
C LEU A 77 -7.85 7.90 -3.68
N GLY A 78 -8.76 6.93 -3.82
CA GLY A 78 -9.31 6.57 -5.13
C GLY A 78 -8.24 6.09 -6.12
N THR A 79 -7.28 5.28 -5.66
CA THR A 79 -6.17 4.79 -6.51
C THR A 79 -6.65 4.11 -7.79
N THR A 80 -7.82 3.47 -7.78
CA THR A 80 -8.42 2.80 -8.94
C THR A 80 -9.30 3.71 -9.81
N ILE A 81 -9.49 4.97 -9.42
CA ILE A 81 -10.26 5.95 -10.19
C ILE A 81 -9.36 6.47 -11.33
N PRO A 82 -9.86 6.59 -12.57
CA PRO A 82 -9.07 7.09 -13.69
C PRO A 82 -8.46 8.48 -13.45
N GLU A 83 -7.30 8.73 -14.07
CA GLU A 83 -6.59 10.02 -13.99
C GLU A 83 -7.45 11.19 -14.51
N GLU A 84 -8.34 10.97 -15.49
CA GLU A 84 -9.25 12.01 -16.00
C GLU A 84 -10.21 12.57 -14.93
N TYR A 85 -10.39 11.84 -13.84
CA TYR A 85 -11.21 12.22 -12.69
C TYR A 85 -10.37 12.49 -11.42
N GLY A 86 -9.04 12.66 -11.56
CA GLY A 86 -8.14 13.00 -10.46
C GLY A 86 -7.62 11.82 -9.63
N GLY A 87 -7.90 10.58 -10.02
CA GLY A 87 -7.31 9.38 -9.40
C GLY A 87 -5.98 8.97 -10.04
N LEU A 88 -5.51 7.76 -9.73
CA LEU A 88 -4.25 7.20 -10.28
C LEU A 88 -4.44 6.17 -11.40
N GLY A 89 -5.68 5.71 -11.66
CA GLY A 89 -5.95 4.66 -12.63
C GLY A 89 -5.27 3.31 -12.34
N ALA A 90 -4.81 3.09 -11.10
CA ALA A 90 -4.06 1.92 -10.70
C ALA A 90 -4.95 0.68 -10.52
N GLY A 91 -4.33 -0.51 -10.56
CA GLY A 91 -5.02 -1.77 -10.35
C GLY A 91 -5.44 -2.04 -8.90
N TYR A 92 -6.29 -3.05 -8.70
CA TYR A 92 -6.73 -3.47 -7.36
C TYR A 92 -5.62 -4.07 -6.50
N VAL A 93 -4.56 -4.63 -7.10
CA VAL A 93 -3.36 -5.06 -6.35
C VAL A 93 -2.71 -3.86 -5.70
N SER A 94 -2.49 -2.78 -6.45
CA SER A 94 -1.98 -1.50 -5.94
C SER A 94 -2.84 -0.97 -4.80
N TYR A 95 -4.17 -0.94 -4.96
CA TYR A 95 -5.10 -0.57 -3.87
C TYR A 95 -4.90 -1.43 -2.61
N GLY A 96 -4.79 -2.75 -2.77
CA GLY A 96 -4.54 -3.67 -1.65
C GLY A 96 -3.19 -3.42 -0.95
N LEU A 97 -2.14 -3.12 -1.72
CA LEU A 97 -0.82 -2.78 -1.19
C LEU A 97 -0.84 -1.47 -0.40
N VAL A 98 -1.51 -0.43 -0.91
CA VAL A 98 -1.72 0.82 -0.15
C VAL A 98 -2.44 0.52 1.17
N ALA A 99 -3.56 -0.21 1.11
CA ALA A 99 -4.33 -0.57 2.30
C ALA A 99 -3.47 -1.32 3.33
N ARG A 100 -2.64 -2.28 2.88
CA ARG A 100 -1.71 -3.03 3.73
C ARG A 100 -0.72 -2.12 4.45
N GLU A 101 -0.12 -1.15 3.75
CA GLU A 101 0.89 -0.28 4.35
C GLU A 101 0.28 0.77 5.29
N ILE A 102 -0.91 1.28 4.99
CA ILE A 102 -1.62 2.21 5.89
C ILE A 102 -2.12 1.49 7.15
N GLU A 103 -2.70 0.30 7.01
CA GLU A 103 -3.19 -0.50 8.14
C GLU A 103 -2.07 -1.10 9.00
N ARG A 104 -0.86 -1.23 8.46
CA ARG A 104 0.33 -1.57 9.25
C ARG A 104 0.53 -0.60 10.42
N VAL A 105 0.07 0.65 10.27
CA VAL A 105 0.06 1.64 11.35
C VAL A 105 -1.22 1.54 12.16
N ASP A 106 -2.39 1.70 11.54
CA ASP A 106 -3.67 1.66 12.24
C ASP A 106 -4.87 1.37 11.30
N SER A 107 -5.80 0.55 11.79
CA SER A 107 -7.02 0.19 11.07
C SER A 107 -8.00 1.36 10.90
N GLY A 108 -7.98 2.36 11.78
CA GLY A 108 -8.79 3.58 11.67
C GLY A 108 -8.39 4.41 10.45
N TYR A 109 -7.09 4.59 10.20
CA TYR A 109 -6.60 5.28 9.01
C TYR A 109 -6.99 4.56 7.71
N ARG A 110 -6.81 3.22 7.66
CA ARG A 110 -7.26 2.44 6.51
C ARG A 110 -8.78 2.47 6.33
N SER A 111 -9.55 2.59 7.42
CA SER A 111 -11.01 2.72 7.37
C SER A 111 -11.44 4.01 6.68
N MET A 112 -10.83 5.13 7.06
CA MET A 112 -11.06 6.42 6.42
C MET A 112 -10.77 6.37 4.91
N MET A 113 -9.62 5.81 4.54
CA MET A 113 -9.21 5.63 3.14
C MET A 113 -10.20 4.74 2.36
N SER A 114 -10.64 3.62 2.98
CA SER A 114 -11.59 2.68 2.39
C SER A 114 -12.96 3.31 2.16
N VAL A 115 -13.47 4.08 3.13
CA VAL A 115 -14.75 4.79 2.98
C VAL A 115 -14.66 5.78 1.82
N GLN A 116 -13.64 6.63 1.81
CA GLN A 116 -13.48 7.63 0.76
C GLN A 116 -13.34 7.00 -0.63
N SER A 117 -12.48 5.99 -0.77
CA SER A 117 -12.19 5.38 -2.07
C SER A 117 -13.32 4.46 -2.56
N SER A 118 -13.72 3.49 -1.73
CA SER A 118 -14.60 2.40 -2.16
C SER A 118 -16.08 2.66 -1.88
N LEU A 119 -16.42 3.53 -0.92
CA LEU A 119 -17.81 3.80 -0.54
C LEU A 119 -18.31 5.18 -0.97
N VAL A 120 -17.41 6.06 -1.44
CA VAL A 120 -17.78 7.38 -1.96
C VAL A 120 -17.33 7.55 -3.41
N MET A 121 -16.03 7.52 -3.69
CA MET A 121 -15.51 7.75 -5.05
C MET A 121 -15.96 6.66 -6.02
N TYR A 122 -15.86 5.38 -5.64
CA TYR A 122 -16.29 4.27 -6.48
C TYR A 122 -17.76 4.35 -6.93
N PRO A 123 -18.77 4.51 -6.05
CA PRO A 123 -20.15 4.61 -6.50
C PRO A 123 -20.43 5.86 -7.33
N ILE A 124 -19.76 7.00 -7.07
CA ILE A 124 -19.87 8.19 -7.94
C ILE A 124 -19.32 7.88 -9.34
N TYR A 125 -18.18 7.20 -9.41
CA TYR A 125 -17.58 6.81 -10.68
C TYR A 125 -18.45 5.80 -11.45
N ALA A 126 -18.83 4.69 -10.80
CA ALA A 126 -19.53 3.58 -11.43
C ALA A 126 -21.00 3.88 -11.76
N TYR A 127 -21.67 4.70 -10.95
CA TYR A 127 -23.12 4.87 -11.03
C TYR A 127 -23.57 6.33 -11.20
N GLY A 128 -22.66 7.29 -11.10
CA GLY A 128 -22.96 8.72 -11.27
C GLY A 128 -23.11 9.14 -12.74
N THR A 129 -23.68 10.32 -12.97
CA THR A 129 -23.63 10.99 -14.27
C THR A 129 -22.25 11.56 -14.54
N GLU A 130 -21.97 11.90 -15.80
CA GLU A 130 -20.70 12.54 -16.16
C GLU A 130 -20.48 13.88 -15.43
N GLU A 131 -21.57 14.63 -15.25
CA GLU A 131 -21.54 15.88 -14.49
C GLU A 131 -21.21 15.65 -13.02
N GLN A 132 -21.71 14.56 -12.42
CA GLN A 132 -21.37 14.19 -11.04
C GLN A 132 -19.90 13.77 -10.92
N ARG A 133 -19.40 12.93 -11.85
CA ARG A 133 -18.00 12.52 -11.86
C ARG A 133 -17.06 13.73 -11.93
N LYS A 134 -17.27 14.63 -12.89
CA LYS A 134 -16.43 15.83 -13.07
C LYS A 134 -16.51 16.83 -11.93
N LYS A 135 -17.61 16.82 -11.17
CA LYS A 135 -17.81 17.76 -10.05
C LYS A 135 -17.24 17.26 -8.72
N TYR A 136 -17.29 15.94 -8.46
CA TYR A 136 -17.06 15.39 -7.13
C TYR A 136 -15.84 14.48 -6.99
N LEU A 137 -15.29 13.96 -8.09
CA LEU A 137 -14.11 13.09 -8.05
C LEU A 137 -12.77 13.85 -8.00
N PRO A 138 -12.57 14.96 -8.75
CA PRO A 138 -11.36 15.78 -8.62
C PRO A 138 -11.27 16.46 -7.25
#